data_AF-A0A2Z6EY29-F1
#
_entry.id   AF-A0A2Z6EY29-F1
#
_cell.length_a   1.000
_cell.length_b   1.000
_cell.length_c   1.000
_cell.angle_alpha   90.00
_cell.angle_beta   90.00
_cell.angle_gamma   90.00
#
_symmetry.space_group_name_H-M   'P 1'
#
loop_
_entity.id
_entity.type
_entity.pdbx_description
1 polymer ?
#
loop_
_entity_poly.entity_id
_entity_poly.type
_entity_poly.pdbx_seq_one_letter_code
_entity_poly.pdbx_strand_id
1 'polypeptide(L)'
;MLEILEKYQHSLAGLIAVAGWIVTYQFGVFRDRKNKQRDLITDYLLEAYRKLESASQRKKLTDTQVADIESALRDIQIFGSKELIDATDKFIEEFTVSKNIDLSQLLFLLRKDLREALHLPWSENRIRAFRL
;
A
#
# COMPACT_ATOMS: atom_id res chain seq x y z
N MET A 1 -7.61 -51.92 29.26
CA MET A 1 -6.81 -50.82 28.65
C MET A 1 -7.29 -50.49 27.23
N LEU A 2 -7.52 -51.50 26.36
CA LEU A 2 -8.05 -51.30 24.99
C LEU A 2 -9.47 -50.70 24.93
N GLU A 3 -10.40 -51.15 25.79
CA GLU A 3 -11.78 -50.60 25.84
C GLU A 3 -11.86 -49.12 26.25
N ILE A 4 -10.91 -48.65 27.06
CA ILE A 4 -10.85 -47.25 27.47
C ILE A 4 -10.39 -46.39 26.28
N LEU A 5 -9.42 -46.87 25.48
CA LEU A 5 -8.95 -46.14 24.32
C LEU A 5 -10.04 -45.96 23.25
N GLU A 6 -10.82 -47.01 22.99
CA GLU A 6 -11.89 -47.01 21.99
C GLU A 6 -13.03 -46.04 22.36
N LYS A 7 -13.39 -45.97 23.66
CA LYS A 7 -14.40 -45.05 24.19
C LYS A 7 -14.01 -43.57 24.08
N TYR A 8 -12.72 -43.25 24.17
CA TYR A 8 -12.22 -41.87 24.07
C TYR A 8 -11.68 -41.51 22.67
N GLN A 9 -11.60 -42.45 21.74
CA GLN A 9 -11.11 -42.22 20.37
C GLN A 9 -11.94 -41.16 19.63
N HIS A 10 -13.26 -41.22 19.74
CA HIS A 10 -14.16 -40.28 19.06
C HIS A 10 -14.17 -38.89 19.71
N SER A 11 -14.03 -38.79 21.03
CA SER A 11 -13.96 -37.50 21.73
C SER A 11 -12.62 -36.80 21.52
N LEU A 12 -11.52 -37.56 21.43
CA LEU A 12 -10.21 -37.03 21.05
C LEU A 12 -10.21 -36.51 19.62
N ALA A 13 -10.80 -37.25 18.67
CA ALA A 13 -10.94 -36.79 17.29
C ALA A 13 -11.78 -35.50 17.21
N GLY A 14 -12.87 -35.40 17.98
CA GLY A 14 -13.68 -34.18 18.08
C GLY A 14 -12.90 -32.99 18.63
N LEU A 15 -12.09 -33.19 19.68
CA LEU A 15 -11.25 -32.15 20.26
C LEU A 15 -10.19 -31.64 19.25
N ILE A 16 -9.54 -32.55 18.53
CA ILE A 16 -8.57 -32.19 17.50
C ILE A 16 -9.26 -31.43 16.36
N ALA A 17 -10.45 -31.85 15.94
CA ALA A 17 -11.22 -31.17 14.90
C ALA A 17 -11.60 -29.74 15.32
N VAL A 18 -12.09 -29.55 16.55
CA VAL A 18 -12.45 -28.23 17.08
C VAL A 18 -11.21 -27.34 17.21
N ALA A 19 -10.10 -27.87 17.73
CA ALA A 19 -8.85 -27.13 17.83
C ALA A 19 -8.32 -26.71 16.45
N GLY A 20 -8.37 -27.61 15.47
CA GLY A 20 -8.00 -27.33 14.09
C GLY A 20 -8.85 -26.23 13.47
N TRP A 21 -10.17 -26.27 13.67
CA TRP A 21 -11.10 -25.22 13.21
C TRP A 21 -10.79 -23.86 13.82
N ILE A 22 -10.51 -23.81 15.12
CA ILE A 22 -10.20 -22.55 15.80
C ILE A 22 -8.91 -21.94 15.22
N VAL A 23 -7.87 -22.75 15.04
CA VAL A 23 -6.59 -22.29 14.48
C VAL A 23 -6.77 -21.78 13.05
N THR A 24 -7.47 -22.51 12.19
CA THR A 24 -7.71 -22.08 10.80
C THR A 24 -8.55 -20.80 10.73
N TYR A 25 -9.55 -20.67 11.59
CA TYR A 25 -10.37 -19.47 11.67
C TYR A 25 -9.55 -18.25 12.09
N GLN A 26 -8.76 -18.36 13.17
CA GLN A 26 -7.92 -17.25 13.65
C GLN A 26 -6.88 -16.82 12.61
N PHE A 27 -6.24 -17.80 11.95
CA PHE A 27 -5.31 -17.53 10.87
C PHE A 27 -5.99 -16.85 9.67
N GLY A 28 -7.21 -17.27 9.34
CA GLY A 28 -8.06 -16.63 8.33
C GLY A 28 -8.32 -15.16 8.65
N VAL A 29 -8.81 -14.86 9.85
CA VAL A 29 -9.11 -13.48 10.29
C VAL A 29 -7.84 -12.60 10.25
N PHE A 30 -6.70 -13.13 10.69
CA PHE A 30 -5.44 -12.39 10.66
C PHE A 30 -5.00 -12.07 9.21
N ARG A 31 -5.07 -13.06 8.33
CA ARG A 31 -4.74 -12.89 6.91
C ARG A 31 -5.68 -11.91 6.22
N ASP A 32 -6.98 -12.00 6.50
CA ASP A 32 -7.99 -11.13 5.89
C ASP A 32 -7.81 -9.67 6.33
N ARG A 33 -7.51 -9.43 7.61
CA ARG A 33 -7.15 -8.09 8.10
C ARG A 33 -5.91 -7.53 7.39
N LYS A 34 -4.86 -8.35 7.25
CA LYS A 34 -3.62 -7.94 6.57
C LYS A 34 -3.86 -7.65 5.09
N ASN A 35 -4.67 -8.45 4.41
CA ASN A 35 -5.02 -8.23 3.00
C ASN A 35 -5.84 -6.94 2.85
N LYS A 36 -6.88 -6.75 3.68
CA LYS A 36 -7.70 -5.53 3.68
C LYS A 36 -6.87 -4.28 3.91
N GLN A 37 -5.93 -4.33 4.85
CA GLN A 37 -5.01 -3.22 5.13
C GLN A 37 -4.13 -2.90 3.91
N ARG A 38 -3.57 -3.94 3.26
CA ARG A 38 -2.74 -3.77 2.06
C ARG A 38 -3.53 -3.21 0.87
N ASP A 39 -4.76 -3.67 0.68
CA ASP A 39 -5.66 -3.19 -0.38
C ASP A 39 -5.94 -1.70 -0.18
N LEU A 40 -6.33 -1.29 1.04
CA LEU A 40 -6.57 0.12 1.37
C LEU A 40 -5.33 0.99 1.11
N ILE A 41 -4.16 0.58 1.60
CA ILE A 41 -2.90 1.33 1.37
C ILE A 41 -2.63 1.47 -0.13
N THR A 42 -2.82 0.39 -0.90
CA THR A 42 -2.59 0.39 -2.35
C THR A 42 -3.54 1.36 -3.06
N ASP A 43 -4.81 1.39 -2.68
CA ASP A 43 -5.80 2.30 -3.26
C ASP A 43 -5.45 3.77 -3.01
N TYR A 44 -5.07 4.12 -1.77
CA TYR A 44 -4.63 5.48 -1.43
C TYR A 44 -3.35 5.89 -2.18
N LEU A 45 -2.35 5.02 -2.23
CA LEU A 45 -1.10 5.32 -2.95
C LEU A 45 -1.31 5.41 -4.47
N LEU A 46 -2.25 4.64 -5.04
CA LEU A 46 -2.59 4.71 -6.46
C LEU A 46 -3.26 6.04 -6.79
N GLU A 47 -4.15 6.50 -5.92
CA GLU A 47 -4.81 7.79 -6.09
C GLU A 47 -3.83 8.95 -5.93
N ALA A 48 -2.92 8.89 -4.95
CA ALA A 48 -1.84 9.85 -4.79
C ALA A 48 -0.94 9.90 -6.03
N TYR A 49 -0.57 8.73 -6.59
CA TYR A 49 0.20 8.65 -7.84
C TYR A 49 -0.52 9.36 -9.00
N ARG A 50 -1.82 9.11 -9.20
CA ARG A 50 -2.61 9.74 -10.27
C ARG A 50 -2.68 11.26 -10.13
N LYS A 51 -2.92 11.75 -8.91
CA LYS A 51 -2.95 13.18 -8.60
C LYS A 51 -1.61 13.85 -8.92
N LEU A 52 -0.50 13.29 -8.43
CA LEU A 52 0.84 13.83 -8.68
C LEU A 52 1.25 13.73 -10.15
N GLU A 53 0.93 12.63 -10.84
CA GLU A 53 1.23 12.45 -12.26
C GLU A 53 0.53 13.54 -13.10
N SER A 54 -0.75 13.78 -12.82
CA SER A 54 -1.55 14.80 -13.51
C SER A 54 -1.02 16.23 -13.34
N ALA A 55 -0.38 16.50 -12.20
CA ALA A 55 0.19 17.80 -11.87
C ALA A 55 1.61 17.97 -12.44
N SER A 56 2.44 16.91 -12.41
CA SER A 56 3.84 16.93 -12.85
C SER A 56 4.06 17.32 -14.32
N GLN A 57 3.03 17.15 -15.16
CA GLN A 57 3.12 17.32 -16.61
C GLN A 57 2.59 18.67 -17.11
N ARG A 58 2.29 19.62 -16.20
CA ARG A 58 1.71 20.93 -16.56
C ARG A 58 2.65 22.09 -16.28
N LYS A 59 2.73 23.03 -17.23
CA LYS A 59 3.51 24.27 -17.08
C LYS A 59 2.89 25.27 -16.08
N LYS A 60 1.58 25.19 -15.85
CA LYS A 60 0.84 26.03 -14.90
C LYS A 60 -0.20 25.17 -14.21
N LEU A 61 -0.18 25.16 -12.88
CA LEU A 61 -1.14 24.45 -12.05
C LEU A 61 -2.40 25.29 -11.88
N THR A 62 -3.57 24.64 -11.89
CA THR A 62 -4.82 25.24 -11.41
C THR A 62 -4.94 25.04 -9.90
N ASP A 63 -5.75 25.85 -9.22
CA ASP A 63 -5.97 25.74 -7.76
C ASP A 63 -6.41 24.33 -7.35
N THR A 64 -7.23 23.68 -8.19
CA THR A 64 -7.65 22.29 -7.99
C THR A 64 -6.46 21.32 -7.98
N GLN A 65 -5.48 21.52 -8.85
CA GLN A 65 -4.31 20.64 -8.94
C GLN A 65 -3.32 20.88 -7.80
N VAL A 66 -3.26 22.11 -7.28
CA VAL A 66 -2.50 22.40 -6.06
C VAL A 66 -3.13 21.66 -4.88
N ALA A 67 -4.46 21.72 -4.74
CA ALA A 67 -5.17 20.96 -3.72
C ALA A 67 -5.00 19.44 -3.89
N ASP A 68 -4.97 18.93 -5.13
CA ASP A 68 -4.72 17.52 -5.42
C ASP A 68 -3.30 17.09 -5.00
N ILE A 69 -2.29 17.93 -5.25
CA ILE A 69 -0.92 17.69 -4.78
C ILE A 69 -0.90 17.66 -3.25
N GLU A 70 -1.47 18.66 -2.58
CA GLU A 70 -1.50 18.71 -1.11
C GLU A 70 -2.21 17.49 -0.50
N SER A 71 -3.34 17.07 -1.10
CA SER A 71 -4.04 15.86 -0.69
C SER A 71 -3.16 14.62 -0.88
N ALA A 72 -2.50 14.49 -2.02
CA ALA A 72 -1.64 13.33 -2.31
C ALA A 72 -0.46 13.25 -1.33
N LEU A 73 0.18 14.37 -0.99
CA LEU A 73 1.28 14.40 -0.02
C LEU A 73 0.81 13.99 1.38
N ARG A 74 -0.40 14.39 1.80
CA ARG A 74 -0.99 13.94 3.07
C ARG A 74 -1.27 12.44 3.08
N ASP A 75 -1.83 11.91 1.99
CA ASP A 75 -2.10 10.47 1.87
C ASP A 75 -0.78 9.68 1.95
N ILE A 76 0.29 10.19 1.32
CA ILE A 76 1.63 9.60 1.40
C ILE A 76 2.19 9.62 2.83
N GLN A 77 2.04 10.70 3.58
CA GLN A 77 2.52 10.77 4.96
C GLN A 77 1.84 9.75 5.89
N ILE A 78 0.62 9.32 5.58
CA ILE A 78 -0.13 8.33 6.36
C ILE A 78 0.15 6.91 5.88
N PHE A 79 0.15 6.67 4.57
CA PHE A 79 0.12 5.34 3.97
C PHE A 79 1.43 4.93 3.27
N GLY A 80 2.36 5.86 3.09
CA GLY A 80 3.62 5.64 2.37
C GLY A 80 4.60 4.75 3.13
N SER A 81 5.55 4.18 2.38
CA SER A 81 6.72 3.58 2.98
C SER A 81 7.59 4.65 3.65
N LYS A 82 8.47 4.25 4.57
CA LYS A 82 9.41 5.18 5.20
C LYS A 82 10.23 5.96 4.18
N GLU A 83 10.73 5.29 3.14
CA GLU A 83 11.51 5.91 2.07
C GLU A 83 10.69 6.98 1.32
N LEU A 84 9.40 6.72 1.09
CA LEU A 84 8.50 7.65 0.42
C LEU A 84 8.12 8.85 1.31
N ILE A 85 7.95 8.64 2.62
CA ILE A 85 7.71 9.70 3.61
C ILE A 85 8.94 10.62 3.68
N ASP A 86 10.14 10.05 3.85
CA ASP A 86 11.39 10.81 3.92
C ASP A 86 11.60 11.64 2.64
N ALA A 87 11.27 11.09 1.46
CA ALA A 87 11.34 11.80 0.18
C ALA A 87 10.29 12.92 0.07
N THR A 88 9.12 12.73 0.66
CA THR A 88 8.04 13.73 0.71
C THR A 88 8.42 14.91 1.58
N ASP A 89 8.99 14.67 2.75
CA ASP A 89 9.46 15.72 3.64
C ASP A 89 10.57 16.54 2.99
N LYS A 90 11.53 15.87 2.34
CA LYS A 90 12.58 16.53 1.56
C LYS A 90 12.01 17.37 0.41
N PHE A 91 11.02 16.86 -0.32
CA PHE A 91 10.35 17.61 -1.38
C PHE A 91 9.66 18.87 -0.83
N ILE A 92 8.98 18.77 0.32
CA ILE A 92 8.33 19.92 0.96
C ILE A 92 9.38 20.99 1.33
N GLU A 93 10.50 20.59 1.93
CA GLU A 93 11.61 21.50 2.23
C GLU A 93 12.15 22.18 0.97
N GLU A 94 12.48 21.42 -0.07
CA GLU A 94 13.00 21.96 -1.34
C GLU A 94 12.01 22.87 -2.05
N PHE A 95 10.71 22.56 -1.98
CA PHE A 95 9.64 23.39 -2.55
C PHE A 95 9.51 24.74 -1.82
N THR A 96 9.68 24.78 -0.50
CA THR A 96 9.64 26.04 0.26
C THR A 96 10.77 26.99 -0.15
N VAL A 97 11.94 26.46 -0.48
CA VAL A 97 13.15 27.23 -0.84
C VAL A 97 13.17 27.62 -2.32
N SER A 98 13.02 26.64 -3.22
CA SER A 98 13.26 26.83 -4.66
C SER A 98 12.01 27.21 -5.45
N LYS A 99 10.82 26.97 -4.89
CA LYS A 99 9.51 27.05 -5.58
C LYS A 99 9.43 26.22 -6.86
N ASN A 100 10.37 25.30 -7.08
CA ASN A 100 10.34 24.37 -8.20
C ASN A 100 9.56 23.12 -7.79
N ILE A 101 8.78 22.59 -8.72
CA ILE A 101 7.97 21.39 -8.51
C ILE A 101 8.63 20.27 -9.33
N ASP A 102 9.53 19.52 -8.69
CA ASP A 102 10.03 18.26 -9.23
C ASP A 102 9.42 17.09 -8.48
N LEU A 103 8.44 16.44 -9.10
CA LEU A 103 7.74 15.28 -8.55
C LEU A 103 8.36 13.95 -9.02
N SER A 104 9.45 13.98 -9.79
CA SER A 104 10.01 12.80 -10.45
C SER A 104 10.42 11.71 -9.46
N GLN A 105 11.06 12.12 -8.36
CA GLN A 105 11.48 11.19 -7.31
C GLN A 105 10.28 10.56 -6.59
N LEU A 106 9.26 11.37 -6.25
CA LEU A 106 8.04 10.87 -5.60
C LEU A 106 7.27 9.90 -6.49
N LEU A 107 7.11 10.22 -7.78
CA LEU A 107 6.45 9.34 -8.75
C LEU A 107 7.21 8.02 -8.94
N PHE A 108 8.54 8.05 -8.91
CA PHE A 108 9.36 6.84 -8.97
C PHE A 108 9.14 5.95 -7.73
N LEU A 109 9.20 6.52 -6.53
CA LEU A 109 9.01 5.79 -5.28
C LEU A 109 7.58 5.26 -5.14
N LEU A 110 6.57 6.06 -5.45
CA LEU A 110 5.17 5.60 -5.49
C LEU A 110 4.99 4.41 -6.44
N ARG A 111 5.58 4.47 -7.64
CA ARG A 111 5.49 3.37 -8.59
C ARG A 111 6.19 2.12 -8.06
N LYS A 112 7.34 2.26 -7.39
CA LYS A 112 8.03 1.15 -6.73
C LYS A 112 7.13 0.51 -5.67
N ASP A 113 6.61 1.31 -4.74
CA ASP A 113 5.77 0.86 -3.64
C ASP A 113 4.47 0.20 -4.14
N LEU A 114 3.82 0.78 -5.16
CA LEU A 114 2.63 0.20 -5.79
C LEU A 114 2.90 -1.15 -6.46
N ARG A 115 4.03 -1.28 -7.16
CA ARG A 115 4.39 -2.56 -7.80
C ARG A 115 4.71 -3.62 -6.77
N GLU A 116 5.41 -3.26 -5.70
CA GLU A 116 5.70 -4.17 -4.61
C GLU A 116 4.40 -4.63 -3.91
N ALA A 117 3.50 -3.70 -3.61
CA ALA A 117 2.20 -3.98 -2.99
C ALA A 117 1.36 -4.95 -3.82
N LEU A 118 1.40 -4.81 -5.15
CA LEU A 118 0.70 -5.64 -6.14
C LEU A 118 1.50 -6.90 -6.57
N HIS A 119 2.66 -7.16 -5.98
CA HIS A 119 3.55 -8.28 -6.35
C HIS A 119 3.93 -8.31 -7.85
N LEU A 120 4.08 -7.13 -8.46
CA LEU A 120 4.48 -7.00 -9.85
C LEU A 120 6.00 -6.95 -9.98
N PRO A 121 6.59 -7.58 -11.02
CA PRO A 121 8.03 -7.55 -11.23
C PRO A 121 8.52 -6.12 -11.47
N TRP A 122 9.77 -5.82 -11.13
CA TRP A 122 10.33 -4.50 -11.35
C TRP A 122 10.42 -4.15 -12.84
N SER A 123 10.33 -2.86 -13.17
CA SER A 123 10.39 -2.35 -14.54
C SER A 123 11.23 -1.09 -14.59
N GLU A 124 12.37 -1.16 -15.29
CA GLU A 124 13.30 -0.03 -15.53
C GLU A 124 12.72 1.06 -16.43
N ASN A 125 11.58 0.80 -17.06
CA ASN A 125 11.11 1.65 -18.12
C ASN A 125 10.71 3.03 -17.54
N ARG A 126 11.33 4.11 -18.02
CA ARG A 126 10.98 5.47 -17.60
C ARG A 126 9.50 5.73 -17.86
N ILE A 127 8.85 6.40 -16.91
CA ILE A 127 7.45 6.83 -17.07
C ILE A 127 7.39 7.72 -18.30
N ARG A 128 6.79 7.21 -19.39
CA ARG A 128 6.50 8.00 -20.58
C ARG A 128 5.08 8.49 -20.43
N ALA A 129 4.96 9.73 -19.98
CA ALA A 129 3.69 10.45 -20.04
C ALA A 129 3.24 10.55 -21.50
N PHE A 130 2.19 9.84 -21.87
CA PHE A 130 1.58 9.96 -23.18
C PHE A 130 0.52 11.06 -23.12
N ARG A 131 0.60 12.03 -24.03
CA ARG A 131 -0.35 13.13 -24.17
C ARG A 131 -1.02 13.06 -25.55
N LEU A 132 -2.33 13.32 -25.56
CA LEU A 132 -3.10 13.69 -26.76
C LEU A 132 -3.24 15.22 -26.83
#